data_AF-A0A4Q8QV04-F1
#
_entry.id   AF-A0A4Q8QV04-F1
#
_cell.length_a   1.000
_cell.length_b   1.000
_cell.length_c   1.000
_cell.angle_alpha   90.00
_cell.angle_beta   90.00
_cell.angle_gamma   90.00
#
_symmetry.space_group_name_H-M   'P 1'
#
loop_
_entity.id
_entity.type
_entity.pdbx_description
1 polymer ?
#
loop_
_entity_poly.entity_id
_entity_poly.type
_entity_poly.pdbx_seq_one_letter_code
_entity_poly.pdbx_strand_id
1 'polypeptide(L)' 'MKYAESRPYADTEKAARRIMELAHAVEPVQDGRIYVEKINYPFIFQDNGSPAEYGAGRELAIERGWLWMHESGT' A
#
# COMPACT_ATOMS: atom_id res chain seq x y z
N MET A 1 23.78 -1.92 22.05
CA MET A 1 23.18 -1.37 20.81
C MET A 1 21.78 -1.94 20.70
N LYS A 2 20.75 -1.11 20.49
CA LYS A 2 19.40 -1.59 20.20
C LYS A 2 19.37 -1.90 18.70
N TYR A 3 19.34 -3.19 18.33
CA TYR A 3 19.06 -3.55 16.94
C TYR A 3 17.66 -3.03 16.62
N ALA A 4 17.55 -2.08 15.70
CA ALA A 4 16.25 -1.75 15.13
C ALA A 4 15.71 -3.03 14.49
N GLU A 5 14.52 -3.45 14.88
CA GLU A 5 13.86 -4.59 14.24
C GLU A 5 13.82 -4.36 12.73
N SER A 6 14.02 -5.44 11.95
CA SER A 6 13.96 -5.34 10.50
C SER A 6 12.60 -4.77 10.10
N ARG A 7 12.59 -3.63 9.41
CA ARG A 7 11.33 -3.04 8.98
C ARG A 7 10.59 -4.02 8.06
N PRO A 8 9.30 -4.29 8.29
CA PRO A 8 8.59 -5.38 7.65
C PRO A 8 8.49 -5.24 6.12
N TYR A 9 8.60 -4.02 5.60
CA TYR A 9 8.41 -3.68 4.19
C TYR A 9 9.55 -2.84 3.60
N ALA A 10 10.78 -3.01 4.10
CA ALA A 10 11.96 -2.36 3.53
C ALA A 10 12.24 -2.77 2.07
N ASP A 11 11.75 -3.95 1.67
CA ASP A 11 11.70 -4.38 0.28
C ASP A 11 10.45 -3.81 -0.40
N THR A 12 10.66 -2.93 -1.37
CA THR A 12 9.60 -2.27 -2.14
C THR A 12 8.67 -3.26 -2.85
N GLU A 13 9.19 -4.40 -3.33
CA GLU A 13 8.37 -5.45 -3.94
C GLU A 13 7.38 -6.03 -2.93
N LYS A 14 7.88 -6.31 -1.72
CA LYS A 14 7.07 -6.85 -0.64
C LYS A 14 6.01 -5.83 -0.20
N ALA A 15 6.37 -4.55 -0.13
CA ALA A 15 5.44 -3.47 0.15
C ALA A 15 4.32 -3.41 -0.92
N ALA A 16 4.69 -3.43 -2.21
CA ALA A 16 3.74 -3.39 -3.32
C ALA A 16 2.79 -4.58 -3.33
N ARG A 17 3.29 -5.80 -3.09
CA ARG A 17 2.44 -7.00 -3.00
C ARG A 17 1.46 -6.92 -1.85
N ARG A 18 1.90 -6.46 -0.68
CA ARG A 18 1.00 -6.30 0.47
C ARG A 18 -0.09 -5.27 0.19
N ILE A 19 0.26 -4.17 -0.48
CA ILE A 19 -0.71 -3.17 -0.95
C ILE A 19 -1.76 -3.81 -1.87
N MET A 20 -1.36 -4.67 -2.80
CA MET A 20 -2.30 -5.41 -3.67
C MET A 20 -3.18 -6.38 -2.91
N GLU A 21 -2.64 -7.10 -1.92
CA GLU A 21 -3.45 -7.98 -1.05
C GLU A 21 -4.53 -7.19 -0.30
N LEU A 22 -4.17 -6.04 0.27
CA LEU A 22 -5.12 -5.15 0.94
C LEU A 22 -6.15 -4.60 -0.03
N ALA A 23 -5.73 -4.20 -1.24
CA ALA A 23 -6.64 -3.71 -2.28
C ALA A 23 -7.65 -4.78 -2.73
N HIS A 24 -7.21 -6.02 -2.96
CA HIS A 24 -8.08 -7.13 -3.35
C HIS A 24 -9.07 -7.55 -2.26
N ALA A 25 -8.78 -7.25 -1.00
CA ALA A 25 -9.69 -7.54 0.11
C ALA A 25 -10.82 -6.49 0.28
N VAL A 26 -10.78 -5.40 -0.48
CA VAL A 26 -11.76 -4.30 -0.40
C VAL A 26 -12.75 -4.43 -1.54
N GLU A 27 -14.04 -4.53 -1.20
CA GLU A 27 -15.11 -4.45 -2.19
C GLU A 27 -15.08 -3.07 -2.86
N PRO A 28 -14.94 -3.00 -4.20
CA PRO A 28 -14.95 -1.73 -4.91
C PRO A 28 -16.32 -1.07 -4.82
N VAL A 29 -16.32 0.26 -4.81
CA VAL A 29 -17.53 1.07 -4.81
C VAL A 29 -17.73 1.70 -6.19
N GLN A 30 -18.15 2.98 -6.25
CA GLN A 30 -18.42 3.74 -7.47
C GLN A 30 -17.39 3.48 -8.58
N ASP A 31 -17.85 2.98 -9.71
CA ASP A 31 -17.05 2.74 -10.92
C ASP A 31 -15.81 1.85 -10.69
N GLY A 32 -15.91 0.88 -9.76
CA GLY A 32 -14.81 -0.04 -9.50
C GLY A 32 -13.70 0.54 -8.62
N ARG A 33 -13.89 1.72 -8.02
CA ARG A 33 -12.87 2.43 -7.23
C ARG A 33 -12.84 1.96 -5.77
N ILE A 34 -11.67 2.03 -5.16
CA ILE A 34 -11.46 1.80 -3.73
C ILE A 34 -10.88 3.05 -3.07
N TYR A 35 -11.30 3.32 -1.83
CA TYR A 35 -10.74 4.43 -1.06
C TYR A 35 -9.32 4.09 -0.61
N VAL A 36 -8.37 5.01 -0.85
CA VAL A 36 -6.95 4.84 -0.48
C VAL A 36 -6.77 4.54 1.02
N GLU A 37 -7.65 5.08 1.86
CA GLU A 37 -7.65 4.83 3.31
C GLU A 37 -7.78 3.34 3.65
N LYS A 38 -8.56 2.59 2.86
CA LYS A 38 -8.74 1.14 3.06
C LYS A 38 -7.47 0.33 2.80
N ILE A 39 -6.44 0.95 2.22
CA ILE A 39 -5.13 0.35 1.99
C ILE A 39 -4.09 0.95 2.94
N ASN A 40 -4.00 2.29 3.02
CA ASN A 40 -2.93 2.94 3.78
C ASN A 40 -3.05 2.72 5.30
N TYR A 41 -4.27 2.67 5.83
CA TYR A 41 -4.52 2.49 7.25
C TYR A 41 -4.08 1.10 7.72
N PRO A 42 -4.56 -0.01 7.13
CA PRO A 42 -4.10 -1.34 7.53
C PRO A 42 -2.60 -1.52 7.29
N PHE A 43 -2.05 -1.02 6.17
CA PHE A 43 -0.60 -1.12 5.92
C PHE A 43 0.24 -0.47 7.03
N ILE A 44 -0.13 0.75 7.46
CA ILE A 44 0.67 1.51 8.42
C ILE A 44 0.41 1.05 9.86
N PHE A 45 -0.87 0.94 10.24
CA PHE A 45 -1.26 0.78 11.64
C PHE A 45 -1.54 -0.67 12.06
N GLN A 46 -1.77 -1.58 11.12
CA GLN A 46 -2.01 -3.01 11.43
C GLN A 46 -0.81 -3.86 11.05
N ASP A 47 -0.20 -3.58 9.89
CA ASP A 47 0.97 -4.32 9.40
C ASP A 47 2.31 -3.71 9.84
N ASN A 48 2.29 -2.62 10.61
CA ASN A 48 3.47 -1.87 11.08
C ASN A 48 4.38 -1.37 9.95
N GLY A 49 3.84 -1.12 8.76
CA GLY A 49 4.56 -0.43 7.70
C GLY A 49 4.74 1.05 8.01
N SER A 50 5.77 1.66 7.45
CA SER A 50 5.96 3.11 7.54
C SER A 50 5.30 3.84 6.36
N PRO A 51 4.98 5.15 6.50
CA PRO A 51 4.50 5.96 5.39
C PRO A 51 5.44 5.95 4.17
N ALA A 52 6.76 5.89 4.40
CA ALA A 52 7.76 5.83 3.33
C ALA A 52 7.69 4.50 2.56
N GLU A 53 7.54 3.37 3.25
CA GLU A 53 7.39 2.05 2.62
C GLU A 53 6.06 1.95 1.87
N TYR A 54 4.98 2.52 2.41
CA TYR A 54 3.70 2.61 1.72
C TYR A 54 3.84 3.41 0.40
N GLY A 55 4.50 4.57 0.46
CA GLY A 55 4.77 5.40 -0.71
C GLY A 55 5.55 4.65 -1.79
N ALA A 56 6.68 4.06 -1.42
CA ALA A 56 7.53 3.30 -2.35
C ALA A 56 6.79 2.09 -2.95
N GLY A 57 6.06 1.32 -2.14
CA GLY A 57 5.27 0.18 -2.61
C GLY A 57 4.13 0.59 -3.55
N ARG A 58 3.44 1.70 -3.25
CA ARG A 58 2.37 2.24 -4.10
C ARG A 58 2.92 2.72 -5.44
N GLU A 59 4.04 3.44 -5.45
CA GLU A 59 4.70 3.90 -6.68
C GLU A 59 5.08 2.72 -7.57
N LEU A 60 5.69 1.68 -7.00
CA LEU A 60 6.03 0.46 -7.75
C LEU A 60 4.78 -0.25 -8.29
N ALA A 61 3.70 -0.34 -7.51
CA ALA A 61 2.45 -0.95 -7.96
C ALA A 61 1.81 -0.16 -9.13
N ILE A 62 1.93 1.17 -9.13
CA ILE A 62 1.48 2.03 -10.24
C ILE A 62 2.37 1.84 -11.47
N GLU A 63 3.70 1.86 -11.29
CA GLU A 63 4.67 1.65 -12.38
C GLU A 63 4.41 0.32 -13.11
N ARG A 64 4.03 -0.72 -12.36
CA ARG A 64 3.71 -2.04 -12.89
C ARG A 64 2.29 -2.19 -13.45
N GLY A 65 1.47 -1.14 -13.35
CA GLY A 65 0.08 -1.15 -13.80
C GLY A 65 -0.86 -1.99 -12.95
N TRP A 66 -0.47 -2.32 -11.71
CA TRP A 66 -1.32 -3.06 -10.77
C TRP A 66 -2.34 -2.15 -10.08
N LEU A 67 -1.94 -0.89 -9.86
CA LEU A 67 -2.80 0.17 -9.34
C LEU A 67 -2.80 1.37 -10.27
N TRP A 68 -3.88 2.12 -10.23
CA TRP A 68 -3.99 3.43 -10.86
C TRP A 68 -4.68 4.39 -9.90
N MET A 69 -4.12 5.60 -9.77
CA MET A 69 -4.71 6.66 -8.97
C MET A 69 -5.71 7.45 -9.81
N HIS A 70 -6.97 7.41 -9.41
CA HIS A 70 -8.02 8.23 -10.02
C HIS A 70 -7.84 9.71 -9.64
N GLU A 71 -8.22 10.64 -10.53
CA GLU A 71 -8.14 12.09 -10.33
C GLU A 71 -8.91 12.59 -9.10
N SER A 72 -9.94 11.86 -8.67
CA SER A 72 -10.69 12.18 -7.43
C SER A 72 -9.89 11.93 -6.15
N GLY A 73 -8.69 11.35 -6.25
CA GLY A 73 -7.79 11.06 -5.15
C GLY A 73 -6.51 11.90 -5.15
N THR A 74 -6.45 13.00 -5.93
CA THR A 74 -5.36 14.01 -5.85
C THR A 74 -5.54 14.96 -4.69
#